data_AF-K9EU54-F1
#
_entry.id   AF-K9EU54-F1
#
_cell.length_a   1.000
_cell.length_b   1.000
_cell.length_c   1.000
_cell.angle_alpha   90.00
_cell.angle_beta   90.00
_cell.angle_gamma   90.00
#
_symmetry.space_group_name_H-M   'P 1'
#
loop_
_entity.id
_entity.type
_entity.pdbx_description
1 polymer ?
#
loop_
_entity_poly.entity_id
_entity_poly.type
_entity_poly.pdbx_seq_one_letter_code
_entity_poly.pdbx_strand_id
1 'polypeptide(L)'
;MRSTQAARILSIVLLVYGLALCVFGWVCVARSGFFAGFLAPIVLASLGLIGAAVGYKINNAWVFAGGLLFALWFSPGTVGFWPNGIGLLVFLAWIVVIAKGQLNEPLG
;
A
#
# COMPACT_ATOMS: atom_id res chain seq x y z
N MET A 1 -6.32 -17.51 6.94
CA MET A 1 -6.59 -16.36 7.83
C MET A 1 -7.96 -15.80 7.46
N ARG A 2 -8.98 -15.93 8.33
CA ARG A 2 -10.28 -15.30 8.07
C ARG A 2 -10.16 -13.82 8.45
N SER A 3 -9.94 -12.97 7.45
CA SER A 3 -9.88 -11.52 7.66
C SER A 3 -11.20 -11.03 8.25
N THR A 4 -11.13 -10.29 9.37
CA THR A 4 -12.28 -9.57 9.91
C THR A 4 -12.80 -8.56 8.86
N GLN A 5 -14.08 -8.20 8.95
CA GLN A 5 -14.68 -7.22 8.05
C GLN A 5 -13.92 -5.87 8.10
N ALA A 6 -13.44 -5.48 9.28
CA ALA A 6 -12.61 -4.29 9.47
C ALA A 6 -11.27 -4.37 8.71
N ALA A 7 -10.57 -5.51 8.76
CA ALA A 7 -9.32 -5.70 8.02
C ALA A 7 -9.53 -5.66 6.50
N ARG A 8 -10.66 -6.18 6.00
CA ARG A 8 -11.04 -6.08 4.57
C ARG A 8 -11.28 -4.65 4.15
N ILE A 9 -12.06 -3.88 4.92
CA ILE A 9 -12.33 -2.47 4.64
C ILE A 9 -11.02 -1.68 4.59
N LEU A 10 -10.16 -1.85 5.60
CA LEU A 10 -8.87 -1.17 5.66
C LEU A 10 -7.94 -1.58 4.49
N SER A 11 -7.93 -2.85 4.08
CA SER A 11 -7.18 -3.28 2.89
C SER A 11 -7.65 -2.56 1.63
N ILE A 12 -8.97 -2.40 1.44
CA ILE A 12 -9.53 -1.66 0.29
C ILE A 12 -9.11 -0.20 0.37
N VAL A 13 -9.24 0.44 1.54
CA VAL A 13 -8.83 1.84 1.74
C VAL A 13 -7.36 2.03 1.39
N LEU A 14 -6.49 1.13 1.83
CA LEU A 14 -5.06 1.16 1.53
C LEU A 14 -4.77 0.96 0.03
N LEU A 15 -5.49 0.08 -0.65
CA LEU A 15 -5.35 -0.11 -2.11
C LEU A 15 -5.79 1.14 -2.89
N VAL A 16 -6.93 1.71 -2.53
CA VAL A 16 -7.44 2.94 -3.17
C VAL A 16 -6.47 4.10 -2.92
N TYR A 17 -5.95 4.21 -1.70
CA TYR A 17 -4.97 5.23 -1.34
C TYR A 17 -3.66 5.07 -2.14
N GLY A 18 -3.11 3.85 -2.19
CA GLY A 18 -1.92 3.55 -2.98
C GLY A 18 -2.12 3.78 -4.48
N LEU A 19 -3.31 3.48 -5.01
CA LEU A 19 -3.67 3.78 -6.40
C LEU A 19 -3.68 5.29 -6.66
N ALA A 20 -4.29 6.07 -5.77
CA ALA A 20 -4.32 7.53 -5.88
C ALA A 20 -2.90 8.13 -5.87
N LEU A 21 -2.03 7.65 -4.97
CA LEU A 21 -0.61 8.04 -4.94
C LEU A 21 0.11 7.69 -6.25
N CYS A 22 -0.16 6.50 -6.79
CA CYS A 22 0.46 6.04 -8.02
C CYS A 22 0.02 6.88 -9.22
N VAL A 23 -1.28 7.18 -9.35
CA VAL A 23 -1.81 8.08 -10.39
C VAL A 23 -1.17 9.46 -10.29
N PHE A 24 -1.11 10.02 -9.09
CA PHE A 24 -0.49 11.33 -8.85
C PHE A 24 1.01 11.32 -9.20
N GLY A 25 1.75 10.27 -8.81
CA GLY A 25 3.16 10.11 -9.15
C GLY A 25 3.40 10.05 -10.66
N TRP A 26 2.56 9.35 -11.42
CA TRP A 26 2.62 9.34 -12.89
C TRP A 26 2.34 10.71 -13.51
N VAL A 27 1.39 11.48 -12.96
CA VAL A 27 1.15 12.87 -13.38
C VAL A 27 2.40 13.73 -13.16
N CYS A 28 3.08 13.58 -12.03
CA CYS A 28 4.33 14.29 -11.75
C CYS A 28 5.46 13.90 -12.69
N VAL A 29 5.62 12.62 -13.01
CA VAL A 29 6.59 12.13 -14.00
C VAL A 29 6.37 12.78 -15.36
N ALA A 30 5.11 12.82 -15.83
CA ALA A 30 4.76 13.45 -17.09
C ALA A 30 5.08 14.95 -17.10
N ARG A 31 4.86 15.65 -15.97
CA ARG A 31 5.19 17.09 -15.83
C ARG A 31 6.70 17.36 -15.72
N SER A 32 7.48 16.41 -15.21
CA SER A 32 8.94 16.52 -15.07
C SER A 32 9.73 16.21 -16.35
N GLY A 33 9.06 15.86 -17.46
CA GLY A 33 9.74 15.45 -18.69
C GLY A 33 10.35 14.05 -18.63
N PHE A 34 9.75 13.13 -17.85
CA PHE A 34 10.21 11.74 -17.72
C PHE A 34 11.63 11.58 -17.19
N PHE A 35 12.05 12.45 -16.26
CA PHE A 35 13.33 12.31 -15.59
C PHE A 35 13.46 10.93 -14.92
N ALA A 36 14.56 10.24 -15.19
CA ALA A 36 14.78 8.85 -14.75
C ALA A 36 14.67 8.68 -13.22
N GLY A 37 15.06 9.70 -12.44
CA GLY A 37 14.96 9.69 -10.99
C GLY A 37 13.52 9.73 -10.43
N PHE A 38 12.53 10.11 -11.25
CA PHE A 38 11.10 9.98 -10.90
C PHE A 38 10.45 8.78 -11.57
N LEU A 39 10.93 8.40 -12.77
CA LEU A 39 10.38 7.29 -13.54
C LEU A 39 10.64 5.92 -12.88
N ALA A 40 11.89 5.64 -12.47
CA ALA A 40 12.22 4.35 -11.88
C ALA A 40 11.45 4.08 -10.57
N PRO A 41 11.34 5.05 -9.62
CA PRO A 41 10.55 4.86 -8.40
C PRO A 41 9.06 4.64 -8.68
N ILE A 42 8.43 5.39 -9.61
CA ILE A 42 6.99 5.19 -9.86
C ILE A 42 6.68 3.81 -10.47
N VAL A 43 7.59 3.26 -11.28
CA VAL A 43 7.45 1.90 -11.83
C VAL A 43 7.53 0.88 -10.70
N LEU A 44 8.51 1.01 -9.79
CA LEU A 44 8.63 0.14 -8.62
C LEU A 44 7.41 0.26 -7.70
N ALA A 45 6.90 1.47 -7.49
CA ALA A 45 5.70 1.71 -6.70
C ALA A 45 4.47 1.02 -7.32
N SER A 46 4.34 1.08 -8.65
CA SER A 46 3.29 0.40 -9.41
C SER A 46 3.35 -1.13 -9.23
N LEU A 47 4.55 -1.71 -9.29
CA LEU A 47 4.76 -3.15 -9.04
C LEU A 47 4.40 -3.54 -7.60
N GLY A 48 4.77 -2.72 -6.62
CA GLY A 48 4.34 -2.89 -5.22
C GLY A 48 2.82 -2.91 -5.08
N LEU A 49 2.13 -1.98 -5.73
CA LEU A 49 0.67 -1.89 -5.70
C LEU A 49 0.01 -3.11 -6.34
N ILE A 50 0.56 -3.62 -7.45
CA ILE A 50 0.12 -4.87 -8.07
C ILE A 50 0.32 -6.04 -7.09
N GLY A 51 1.48 -6.12 -6.45
CA GLY A 51 1.76 -7.13 -5.42
C GLY A 51 0.74 -7.05 -4.27
N ALA A 52 0.41 -5.85 -3.82
CA ALA A 52 -0.61 -5.65 -2.78
C ALA A 52 -1.99 -6.13 -3.24
N ALA A 53 -2.40 -5.78 -4.46
CA ALA A 53 -3.68 -6.21 -5.03
C ALA A 53 -3.77 -7.74 -5.19
N VAL A 54 -2.68 -8.39 -5.61
CA VAL A 54 -2.57 -9.85 -5.67
C VAL A 54 -2.69 -10.44 -4.27
N GLY A 55 -1.94 -9.90 -3.30
CA GLY A 55 -2.00 -10.33 -1.89
C GLY A 55 -3.41 -10.24 -1.30
N TYR A 56 -4.13 -9.16 -1.59
CA TYR A 56 -5.54 -9.00 -1.23
C TYR A 56 -6.41 -10.09 -1.86
N LYS A 57 -6.26 -10.34 -3.19
CA LYS A 57 -7.05 -11.33 -3.92
C LYS A 57 -6.86 -12.76 -3.39
N ILE A 58 -5.64 -13.14 -3.04
CA ILE A 58 -5.32 -14.47 -2.50
C ILE A 58 -5.49 -14.56 -0.97
N ASN A 59 -6.00 -13.50 -0.32
CA ASN A 59 -6.13 -13.38 1.14
C ASN A 59 -4.80 -13.64 1.89
N ASN A 60 -3.66 -13.25 1.32
CA ASN A 60 -2.34 -13.37 1.94
C ASN A 60 -1.90 -12.00 2.49
N ALA A 61 -1.96 -11.87 3.82
CA ALA A 61 -1.62 -10.66 4.55
C ALA A 61 -0.16 -10.22 4.35
N TRP A 62 0.78 -11.16 4.23
CA TRP A 62 2.20 -10.86 4.05
C TRP A 62 2.49 -10.28 2.67
N VAL A 63 1.91 -10.89 1.63
CA VAL A 63 2.05 -10.39 0.24
C VAL A 63 1.37 -9.03 0.10
N PHE A 64 0.20 -8.85 0.72
CA PHE A 64 -0.48 -7.56 0.78
C PHE A 64 0.41 -6.50 1.43
N ALA A 65 0.89 -6.78 2.63
CA ALA A 65 1.67 -5.85 3.43
C ALA A 65 3.00 -5.47 2.78
N GLY A 66 3.73 -6.47 2.27
CA GLY A 66 4.99 -6.26 1.56
C GLY A 66 4.79 -5.43 0.30
N GLY A 67 3.78 -5.75 -0.51
CA GLY A 67 3.45 -4.97 -1.71
C GLY A 67 3.09 -3.52 -1.39
N LEU A 68 2.30 -3.29 -0.33
CA LEU A 68 1.86 -1.96 0.04
C LEU A 68 3.00 -1.10 0.62
N LEU A 69 3.83 -1.68 1.49
CA LEU A 69 5.05 -1.01 1.98
C LEU A 69 5.99 -0.66 0.84
N PHE A 70 6.17 -1.57 -0.11
CA PHE A 70 7.00 -1.33 -1.28
C PHE A 70 6.42 -0.18 -2.14
N ALA A 71 5.10 -0.18 -2.36
CA ALA A 71 4.42 0.90 -3.06
C ALA A 71 4.61 2.26 -2.38
N LEU A 72 4.46 2.33 -1.05
CA LEU A 72 4.62 3.55 -0.28
C LEU A 72 6.09 4.04 -0.25
N TRP A 73 7.05 3.11 -0.20
CA TRP A 73 8.47 3.44 -0.15
C TRP A 73 8.98 4.06 -1.46
N PHE A 74 8.53 3.53 -2.60
CA PHE A 74 8.98 3.96 -3.91
C PHE A 74 8.06 4.99 -4.58
N SER A 75 6.91 5.33 -3.96
CA SER A 75 6.03 6.38 -4.46
C SER A 75 6.75 7.73 -4.44
N PRO A 76 6.89 8.41 -5.60
CA PRO A 76 7.55 9.71 -5.67
C PRO A 76 6.71 10.77 -4.92
N GLY A 77 7.18 11.15 -3.73
CA GLY A 77 6.56 12.18 -2.91
C GLY A 77 6.87 13.57 -3.45
N THR A 78 6.11 14.07 -4.41
CA THR A 78 6.28 15.45 -4.93
C THR A 78 5.75 16.53 -3.99
N VAL A 79 5.06 16.14 -2.92
CA VAL A 79 4.54 17.05 -1.89
C VAL A 79 5.32 16.92 -0.56
N GLY A 80 6.45 16.22 -0.56
CA GLY A 80 7.20 15.84 0.66
C GLY A 80 6.80 14.45 1.18
N PHE A 81 7.35 14.02 2.31
CA PHE A 81 7.15 12.67 2.86
C PHE A 81 5.72 12.41 3.40
N TRP A 82 4.89 13.46 3.53
CA TRP A 82 3.61 13.38 4.23
C TRP A 82 2.55 12.47 3.59
N PRO A 83 2.41 12.30 2.26
CA PRO A 83 1.44 11.35 1.69
C PRO A 83 1.85 9.91 1.99
N ASN A 84 3.16 9.61 1.91
CA ASN A 84 3.68 8.31 2.33
C ASN A 84 3.49 8.11 3.84
N GLY A 85 3.58 9.18 4.65
CA GLY A 85 3.29 9.17 6.09
C GLY A 85 1.83 8.83 6.43
N ILE A 86 0.86 9.43 5.74
CA ILE A 86 -0.57 9.08 5.95
C ILE A 86 -0.81 7.62 5.56
N GLY A 87 -0.28 7.17 4.42
CA GLY A 87 -0.35 5.77 4.01
C GLY A 87 0.27 4.82 5.04
N LEU A 88 1.41 5.21 5.63
CA LEU A 88 2.07 4.44 6.67
C LEU A 88 1.23 4.34 7.95
N LEU A 89 0.59 5.44 8.39
CA LEU A 89 -0.27 5.41 9.58
C LEU A 89 -1.48 4.49 9.39
N VAL A 90 -2.13 4.54 8.22
CA VAL A 90 -3.26 3.64 7.90
C VAL A 90 -2.77 2.19 7.78
N PHE A 91 -1.57 1.97 7.26
CA PHE A 91 -0.93 0.66 7.19
C PHE A 91 -0.63 0.09 8.59
N LEU A 92 -0.12 0.90 9.52
CA LEU A 92 0.09 0.50 10.91
C LEU A 92 -1.23 0.17 11.60
N ALA A 93 -2.28 0.96 11.39
CA ALA A 93 -3.62 0.66 11.89
C ALA A 93 -4.14 -0.70 11.36
N TRP A 94 -3.89 -0.99 10.08
CA TRP A 94 -4.23 -2.29 9.48
C TRP A 94 -3.46 -3.44 10.13
N ILE A 95 -2.15 -3.30 10.39
CA ILE A 95 -1.35 -4.30 11.11
C ILE A 95 -1.95 -4.59 12.49
N VAL A 96 -2.29 -3.53 13.25
CA VAL A 96 -2.88 -3.68 14.59
C VAL A 96 -4.20 -4.44 14.54
N VAL A 97 -5.06 -4.17 13.55
CA VAL A 97 -6.34 -4.87 13.39
C VAL A 97 -6.14 -6.34 13.03
N ILE A 98 -5.20 -6.67 12.15
CA ILE A 98 -4.84 -8.06 11.82
C ILE A 98 -4.28 -8.78 13.04
N ALA A 99 -3.33 -8.17 13.75
CA ALA A 99 -2.70 -8.76 14.94
C ALA A 99 -3.70 -9.03 16.07
N LYS A 100 -4.61 -8.08 16.34
CA LYS A 100 -5.73 -8.29 17.28
C LYS A 100 -6.70 -9.36 16.80
N GLY A 101 -6.92 -9.49 15.50
CA GLY A 101 -7.73 -10.57 14.93
C GLY A 101 -7.13 -11.94 15.21
N GLN A 102 -5.80 -12.07 15.12
CA GLN A 102 -5.09 -13.33 15.38
C GLN A 102 -5.05 -13.72 16.86
N LEU A 103 -4.89 -12.74 17.76
CA LEU A 103 -4.85 -13.00 19.21
C LEU A 103 -6.21 -13.46 19.79
N ASN A 104 -7.30 -13.17 19.07
CA ASN A 104 -8.66 -13.52 19.49
C ASN A 104 -9.21 -14.77 18.77
N GLU A 105 -8.46 -15.41 17.87
CA GLU A 105 -8.81 -16.74 17.38
C GLU A 105 -8.48 -17.75 18.50
N PRO A 106 -9.47 -18.45 19.09
CA PRO A 106 -9.17 -19.48 20.07
C PRO A 106 -8.27 -20.52 19.41
N LEU A 107 -7.19 -20.88 20.09
CA LEU A 107 -6.30 -21.98 19.73
C LEU A 107 -7.14 -23.25 19.60
N GLY A 108 -7.59 -23.53 18.38
CA GLY A 108 -8.30 -24.74 17.99
C GLY A 108 -7.32 -25.78 17.47
#